data_AF-A0A401GZL1-F1
#
_entry.id   AF-A0A401GZL1-F1
#
_cell.length_a   1.000
_cell.length_b   1.000
_cell.length_c   1.000
_cell.angle_alpha   90.00
_cell.angle_beta   90.00
_cell.angle_gamma   90.00
#
_symmetry.space_group_name_H-M   'P 1'
#
loop_
_entity.id
_entity.type
_entity.pdbx_description
1 polymer ?
#
loop_
_entity_poly.entity_id
_entity_poly.type
_entity_poly.pdbx_seq_one_letter_code
_entity_poly.pdbx_strand_id
1 'polypeptide(L)'
;MFDLGILWDEHGLVSDVIPFTANFPRADIHELLSGDLLHQVIKRTFKDHLVTWIGEYLFLMHGKEHGKEYLDEIDHRIAAVPSFPGLRRFPKGHDFKQWTGDDSKALIKVYLSAISGLMPPDMVHAISAFLEFCYLVRHSVHTDDTIQQVQHALDRFHHFRVIFQESGVREDRFSLPRQHSLDHYPRHIENYGAPNGLCSSITEAKHIKAVKQLWHCSSRYEALGQMLLTNQHLDKLGASRADFAA
;
A
#
# COMPACT_ATOMS: atom_id res chain seq x y z
N MET A 1 -31.29 -12.47 13.93
CA MET A 1 -30.84 -11.88 12.65
C MET A 1 -31.11 -10.40 12.76
N PHE A 2 -30.08 -9.56 12.68
CA PHE A 2 -30.26 -8.10 12.74
C PHE A 2 -31.05 -7.61 11.52
N ASP A 3 -31.77 -6.51 11.67
CA ASP A 3 -32.43 -5.83 10.56
C ASP A 3 -31.39 -5.34 9.54
N LEU A 4 -31.75 -5.32 8.24
CA LEU A 4 -30.84 -4.91 7.15
C LEU A 4 -30.33 -3.47 7.36
N GLY A 5 -31.19 -2.57 7.87
CA GLY A 5 -30.82 -1.19 8.19
C GLY A 5 -29.79 -1.11 9.30
N ILE A 6 -29.97 -1.89 10.37
CA ILE A 6 -29.01 -1.97 11.49
C ILE A 6 -27.66 -2.51 10.99
N LEU A 7 -27.66 -3.54 10.14
CA LEU A 7 -26.42 -4.09 9.58
C LEU A 7 -25.66 -3.06 8.73
N TRP A 8 -26.36 -2.25 7.94
CA TRP A 8 -25.73 -1.21 7.15
C TRP A 8 -25.26 -0.03 8.02
N ASP A 9 -26.13 0.52 8.86
CA ASP A 9 -25.87 1.76 9.59
C ASP A 9 -24.87 1.58 10.74
N GLU A 10 -24.94 0.47 11.46
CA GLU A 10 -24.06 0.22 12.62
C GLU A 10 -22.80 -0.57 12.26
N HIS A 11 -22.86 -1.40 11.21
CA HIS A 11 -21.78 -2.31 10.87
C HIS A 11 -21.22 -2.15 9.44
N GLY A 12 -21.83 -1.32 8.59
CA GLY A 12 -21.42 -1.13 7.20
C GLY A 12 -21.58 -2.41 6.35
N LEU A 13 -22.43 -3.34 6.78
CA LEU A 13 -22.62 -4.64 6.14
C LEU A 13 -23.83 -4.60 5.21
N VAL A 14 -23.59 -4.77 3.91
CA VAL A 14 -24.63 -4.98 2.91
C VAL A 14 -25.03 -6.44 2.90
N SER A 15 -26.14 -6.77 3.55
CA SER A 15 -26.57 -8.16 3.78
C SER A 15 -27.52 -8.70 2.70
N ASP A 16 -27.98 -7.86 1.78
CA ASP A 16 -28.78 -8.21 0.61
C ASP A 16 -27.96 -8.39 -0.68
N VAL A 17 -26.64 -8.13 -0.63
CA VAL A 17 -25.74 -8.35 -1.77
C VAL A 17 -25.17 -9.77 -1.72
N ILE A 18 -25.56 -10.57 -2.70
CA ILE A 18 -24.94 -11.86 -2.98
C ILE A 18 -23.71 -11.60 -3.86
N PRO A 19 -22.48 -11.97 -3.41
CA PRO A 19 -21.29 -11.82 -4.23
C PRO A 19 -21.44 -12.54 -5.57
N PHE A 20 -20.88 -11.96 -6.65
CA PHE A 20 -20.89 -12.57 -7.99
C PHE A 20 -20.38 -14.03 -7.99
N THR A 21 -19.45 -14.36 -7.09
CA THR A 21 -18.85 -15.69 -6.95
C THR A 21 -19.59 -16.62 -5.99
N ALA A 22 -20.71 -16.21 -5.38
CA ALA A 22 -21.37 -16.99 -4.31
C ALA A 22 -21.78 -18.41 -4.74
N ASN A 23 -22.11 -18.60 -6.02
CA ASN A 23 -22.52 -19.89 -6.57
C ASN A 23 -21.40 -20.63 -7.29
N PHE A 24 -20.17 -20.11 -7.27
CA PHE A 24 -19.06 -20.73 -7.98
C PHE A 24 -18.57 -21.95 -7.18
N PRO A 25 -18.63 -23.18 -7.75
CA PRO A 25 -18.21 -24.37 -7.04
C PRO A 25 -16.71 -24.27 -6.75
N ARG A 26 -16.35 -24.27 -5.46
CA ARG A 26 -14.97 -24.13 -4.93
C ARG A 26 -14.39 -22.71 -4.95
N ALA A 27 -15.23 -21.68 -4.97
CA ALA A 27 -14.80 -20.29 -4.81
C ALA A 27 -15.26 -19.75 -3.46
N ASP A 28 -14.49 -20.02 -2.40
CA ASP A 28 -14.73 -19.37 -1.12
C ASP A 28 -14.13 -17.96 -1.14
N ILE A 29 -14.99 -16.94 -1.11
CA ILE A 29 -14.55 -15.54 -1.13
C ILE A 29 -13.66 -15.20 0.07
N HIS A 30 -13.83 -15.89 1.20
CA HIS A 30 -13.03 -15.68 2.39
C HIS A 30 -11.60 -16.23 2.25
N GLU A 31 -11.42 -17.22 1.38
CA GLU A 31 -10.09 -17.77 1.07
C GLU A 31 -9.49 -17.07 -0.15
N LEU A 32 -10.28 -16.68 -1.15
CA LEU A 32 -9.78 -16.09 -2.41
C LEU A 32 -9.10 -14.72 -2.27
N LEU A 33 -9.22 -14.05 -1.13
CA LEU A 33 -8.58 -12.76 -0.91
C LEU A 33 -7.08 -12.94 -0.67
N SER A 34 -6.26 -12.70 -1.70
CA SER A 34 -4.81 -12.66 -1.57
C SER A 34 -4.30 -11.30 -1.05
N GLY A 35 -3.07 -11.30 -0.51
CA GLY A 35 -2.41 -10.07 -0.05
C GLY A 35 -2.17 -9.06 -1.16
N ASP A 36 -2.59 -7.81 -0.96
CA ASP A 36 -2.39 -6.69 -1.89
C ASP A 36 -1.34 -5.72 -1.33
N LEU A 37 -0.09 -5.86 -1.80
CA LEU A 37 1.01 -5.01 -1.38
C LEU A 37 0.75 -3.51 -1.61
N LEU A 38 0.05 -3.16 -2.70
CA LEU A 38 -0.14 -1.75 -3.05
C LEU A 38 -1.19 -1.10 -2.17
N HIS A 39 -2.39 -1.68 -2.08
CA HIS A 39 -3.49 -1.06 -1.35
C HIS A 39 -3.55 -1.44 0.12
N GLN A 40 -2.98 -2.56 0.58
CA GLN A 40 -2.98 -2.89 2.01
C GLN A 40 -1.72 -2.36 2.68
N VAL A 41 -0.55 -2.69 2.15
CA VAL A 41 0.73 -2.40 2.80
C VAL A 41 1.19 -0.97 2.53
N ILE A 42 1.33 -0.59 1.26
CA ILE A 42 2.01 0.67 0.88
C ILE A 42 1.09 1.89 1.01
N LYS A 43 -0.06 1.91 0.32
CA LYS A 43 -0.95 3.08 0.35
C LYS A 43 -1.62 3.25 1.70
N ARG A 44 -2.08 2.15 2.32
CA ARG A 44 -2.85 2.21 3.56
C ARG A 44 -1.94 2.18 4.79
N THR A 45 -1.34 1.04 5.11
CA THR A 45 -0.59 0.94 6.37
C THR A 45 0.59 1.91 6.45
N PHE A 46 1.45 1.97 5.42
CA PHE A 46 2.56 2.91 5.45
C PHE A 46 2.08 4.37 5.34
N LYS A 47 1.45 4.72 4.22
CA LYS A 47 1.17 6.13 3.91
C LYS A 47 -0.02 6.70 4.70
N ASP A 48 -1.17 6.01 4.75
CA ASP A 48 -2.37 6.57 5.41
C ASP A 48 -2.31 6.43 6.94
N HIS A 49 -1.61 5.42 7.48
CA HIS A 49 -1.50 5.24 8.93
C HIS A 49 -0.15 5.75 9.45
N LEU A 50 0.96 5.06 9.18
CA LEU A 50 2.22 5.32 9.88
C LEU A 50 2.79 6.73 9.61
N VAL A 51 2.80 7.19 8.36
CA VAL A 51 3.28 8.55 8.03
C VAL A 51 2.38 9.61 8.66
N THR A 52 1.05 9.41 8.61
CA THR A 52 0.07 10.29 9.25
C THR A 52 0.28 10.38 10.76
N TRP A 53 0.45 9.23 11.42
CA TRP A 53 0.63 9.15 12.87
C TRP A 53 1.91 9.81 13.36
N ILE A 54 3.00 9.76 12.57
CA ILE A 54 4.22 10.51 12.90
C ILE A 54 3.96 12.02 12.86
N GLY A 55 3.20 12.51 11.88
CA GLY A 55 2.83 13.93 11.83
C GLY A 55 1.92 14.35 12.97
N GLU A 56 0.92 13.53 13.29
CA GLU A 56 0.01 13.74 14.42
C GLU A 56 0.76 13.75 15.76
N TYR A 57 1.69 12.82 15.95
CA TYR A 57 2.56 12.77 17.13
C TYR A 57 3.31 14.09 17.34
N LEU A 58 3.94 14.62 16.29
CA LEU A 58 4.68 15.87 16.38
C LEU A 58 3.79 17.05 16.79
N PHE A 59 2.58 17.13 16.25
CA PHE A 59 1.64 18.18 16.62
C PHE A 59 1.09 18.02 18.04
N LEU A 60 0.87 16.79 18.50
CA LEU A 60 0.44 16.51 19.87
C LEU A 60 1.52 16.87 20.88
N MET A 61 2.78 16.52 20.61
CA MET A 61 3.89 16.70 21.56
C MET A 61 4.45 18.13 21.59
N HIS A 62 4.50 18.80 20.45
CA HIS A 62 5.16 20.10 20.33
C HIS A 62 4.20 21.26 20.01
N GLY A 63 2.92 20.96 19.81
CA GLY A 63 1.96 21.93 19.29
C GLY A 63 2.16 22.20 17.80
N LYS A 64 1.23 22.95 17.21
CA LYS A 64 1.15 23.13 15.75
C LYS A 64 2.37 23.84 15.14
N GLU A 65 2.90 24.84 15.83
CA GLU A 65 4.00 25.67 15.32
C GLU A 65 5.33 24.90 15.34
N HIS A 66 5.77 24.45 16.52
CA HIS A 66 7.02 23.67 16.64
C HIS A 66 6.91 22.29 15.98
N GLY A 67 5.75 21.63 16.03
CA GLY A 67 5.55 20.37 15.30
C GLY A 67 5.75 20.53 13.79
N LYS A 68 5.44 21.71 13.23
CA LYS A 68 5.72 22.03 11.84
C LYS A 68 7.23 22.13 11.58
N GLU A 69 8.02 22.71 12.48
CA GLU A 69 9.48 22.77 12.35
C GLU A 69 10.11 21.37 12.27
N TYR A 70 9.61 20.42 13.07
CA TYR A 70 10.04 19.03 12.99
C TYR A 70 9.62 18.35 11.67
N LEU A 71 8.43 18.66 11.15
CA LEU A 71 8.02 18.17 9.83
C LEU A 71 8.89 18.76 8.71
N ASP A 72 9.19 20.04 8.78
CA ASP A 72 10.08 20.73 7.84
C ASP A 72 11.50 20.13 7.90
N GLU A 73 11.98 19.73 9.07
CA GLU A 73 13.24 19.01 9.24
C GLU A 73 13.20 17.59 8.63
N ILE A 74 12.10 16.84 8.81
CA ILE A 74 11.90 15.56 8.12
C ILE A 74 11.95 15.75 6.60
N ASP A 75 11.30 16.80 6.10
CA ASP A 75 11.29 17.14 4.68
C ASP A 75 12.66 17.55 4.16
N HIS A 76 13.41 18.29 4.96
CA HIS A 76 14.79 18.65 4.65
C HIS A 76 15.67 17.40 4.51
N ARG A 77 15.55 16.45 5.45
CA ARG A 77 16.30 15.18 5.40
C ARG A 77 15.91 14.32 4.19
N ILE A 78 14.62 14.26 3.86
CA ILE A 78 14.13 13.57 2.66
C ILE A 78 14.69 14.22 1.39
N ALA A 79 14.75 15.56 1.34
CA ALA A 79 15.29 16.30 0.20
C ALA A 79 16.82 16.18 0.05
N ALA A 80 17.52 16.00 1.17
CA ALA A 80 18.97 15.84 1.23
C ALA A 80 19.46 14.45 0.78
N VAL A 81 18.56 13.49 0.55
CA VAL A 81 18.93 12.15 0.07
C VAL A 81 19.69 12.25 -1.25
N PRO A 82 20.90 11.66 -1.35
CA PRO A 82 21.70 11.74 -2.57
C PRO A 82 21.00 11.04 -3.74
N SER A 83 21.30 11.49 -4.94
CA SER A 83 20.76 10.88 -6.16
C SER A 83 21.28 9.44 -6.30
N PHE A 84 20.37 8.49 -6.48
CA PHE A 84 20.70 7.08 -6.69
C PHE A 84 19.84 6.48 -7.82
N PRO A 85 20.39 5.63 -8.71
CA PRO A 85 19.62 4.99 -9.76
C PRO A 85 18.40 4.22 -9.23
N GLY A 86 17.21 4.51 -9.75
CA GLY A 86 15.97 3.86 -9.30
C GLY A 86 15.41 4.37 -7.97
N LEU A 87 16.01 5.41 -7.39
CA LEU A 87 15.45 6.17 -6.28
C LEU A 87 14.89 7.51 -6.77
N ARG A 88 13.61 7.75 -6.51
CA ARG A 88 12.99 9.03 -6.84
C ARG A 88 13.43 10.07 -5.83
N ARG A 89 13.73 11.27 -6.32
CA ARG A 89 14.08 12.43 -5.48
C ARG A 89 12.85 13.20 -5.05
N PHE A 90 12.98 13.80 -3.87
CA PHE A 90 11.92 14.55 -3.18
C PHE A 90 12.43 15.95 -2.81
N PRO A 91 12.64 16.87 -3.78
CA PRO A 91 13.27 18.17 -3.52
C PRO A 91 12.47 19.09 -2.59
N LYS A 92 11.18 18.79 -2.37
CA LYS A 92 10.29 19.48 -1.43
C LYS A 92 9.82 18.58 -0.28
N GLY A 93 10.56 17.51 0.00
CA GLY A 93 10.16 16.53 1.02
C GLY A 93 8.89 15.75 0.65
N HIS A 94 8.04 15.51 1.65
CA HIS A 94 6.82 14.73 1.58
C HIS A 94 5.55 15.58 1.38
N ASP A 95 5.65 16.90 1.24
CA ASP A 95 4.48 17.78 1.03
C ASP A 95 3.93 17.70 -0.42
N PHE A 96 3.20 16.61 -0.71
CA PHE A 96 2.50 16.40 -1.98
C PHE A 96 0.99 16.62 -1.83
N LYS A 97 0.45 17.53 -2.66
CA LYS A 97 -1.01 17.74 -2.79
C LYS A 97 -1.77 16.47 -3.20
N GLN A 98 -1.11 15.56 -3.93
CA GLN A 98 -1.67 14.27 -4.32
C GLN A 98 -0.57 13.21 -4.32
N TRP A 99 -0.72 12.21 -3.46
CA TRP A 99 0.19 11.08 -3.38
C TRP A 99 -0.20 9.98 -4.38
N THR A 100 0.74 9.56 -5.22
CA THR A 100 0.61 8.36 -6.05
C THR A 100 1.20 7.13 -5.34
N GLY A 101 0.84 5.93 -5.81
CA GLY A 101 1.43 4.69 -5.30
C GLY A 101 2.95 4.64 -5.48
N ASP A 102 3.48 5.27 -6.54
CA ASP A 102 4.91 5.34 -6.79
C ASP A 102 5.61 6.35 -5.88
N ASP A 103 4.93 7.45 -5.48
CA ASP A 103 5.43 8.37 -4.45
C ASP A 103 5.59 7.63 -3.11
N SER A 104 4.57 6.87 -2.69
CA SER A 104 4.64 6.10 -1.45
C SER A 104 5.75 5.02 -1.50
N LYS A 105 5.90 4.32 -2.63
CA LYS A 105 6.99 3.33 -2.84
C LYS A 105 8.39 3.94 -2.83
N ALA A 106 8.52 5.21 -3.19
CA ALA A 106 9.81 5.89 -3.15
C ALA A 106 10.08 6.47 -1.76
N LEU A 107 9.07 7.07 -1.11
CA LEU A 107 9.18 7.62 0.24
C LEU A 107 9.59 6.55 1.25
N ILE A 108 8.96 5.38 1.18
CA ILE A 108 9.22 4.26 2.11
C ILE A 108 10.70 3.84 2.17
N LYS A 109 11.48 4.08 1.10
CA LYS A 109 12.91 3.75 1.03
C LYS A 109 13.80 4.70 1.81
N VAL A 110 13.34 5.92 2.08
CA VAL A 110 14.13 7.00 2.70
C VAL A 110 13.56 7.48 4.03
N TYR A 111 12.33 7.06 4.35
CA TYR A 111 11.58 7.60 5.47
C TYR A 111 12.21 7.26 6.84
N LEU A 112 12.70 6.05 7.04
CA LEU A 112 13.29 5.62 8.31
C LEU A 112 14.48 6.50 8.72
N SER A 113 15.38 6.78 7.78
CA SER A 113 16.51 7.68 8.02
C SER A 113 16.07 9.12 8.31
N ALA A 114 14.97 9.58 7.70
CA ALA A 114 14.49 10.94 7.90
C ALA A 114 13.97 11.17 9.32
N ILE A 115 13.25 10.20 9.89
CA ILE A 115 12.65 10.32 11.22
C ILE A 115 13.61 9.95 12.37
N SER A 116 14.73 9.30 12.06
CA SER A 116 15.68 8.82 13.06
C SER A 116 16.22 9.97 13.92
N GLY A 117 16.16 9.81 15.25
CA GLY A 117 16.59 10.83 16.21
C GLY A 117 15.63 12.01 16.39
N LEU A 118 14.51 12.06 15.66
CA LEU A 118 13.42 13.03 15.86
C LEU A 118 12.23 12.42 16.61
N MET A 119 12.13 11.09 16.63
CA MET A 119 11.03 10.34 17.21
C MET A 119 11.50 9.52 18.42
N PRO A 120 10.58 9.14 19.33
CA PRO A 120 10.86 8.11 20.33
C PRO A 120 11.42 6.84 19.68
N PRO A 121 12.39 6.16 20.32
CA PRO A 121 13.01 4.95 19.77
C PRO A 121 11.99 3.91 19.31
N ASP A 122 10.91 3.70 20.06
CA ASP A 122 9.91 2.69 19.74
C ASP A 122 9.08 3.02 18.48
N MET A 123 8.84 4.30 18.18
CA MET A 123 8.22 4.69 16.90
C MET A 123 9.14 4.36 15.72
N VAL A 124 10.45 4.61 15.89
CA VAL A 124 11.46 4.26 14.89
C VAL A 124 11.55 2.74 14.74
N HIS A 125 11.53 1.98 15.83
CA HIS A 125 11.52 0.51 15.81
C HIS A 125 10.25 -0.05 15.16
N ALA A 126 9.07 0.52 15.42
CA ALA A 126 7.83 0.13 14.77
C ALA A 126 7.91 0.30 13.26
N ILE A 127 8.36 1.47 12.79
CA ILE A 127 8.53 1.72 11.36
C ILE A 127 9.60 0.80 10.77
N SER A 128 10.74 0.62 11.46
CA SER A 128 11.80 -0.30 11.01
C SER A 128 11.30 -1.74 10.85
N ALA A 129 10.58 -2.28 11.83
CA ALA A 129 10.00 -3.63 11.75
C ALA A 129 8.96 -3.75 10.63
N PHE A 130 8.13 -2.72 10.43
CA PHE A 130 7.19 -2.68 9.32
C PHE A 130 7.88 -2.62 7.95
N LEU A 131 8.99 -1.89 7.84
CA LEU A 131 9.80 -1.84 6.62
C LEU A 131 10.48 -3.19 6.33
N GLU A 132 10.96 -3.87 7.35
CA GLU A 132 11.50 -5.23 7.26
C GLU A 132 10.43 -6.21 6.77
N PHE A 133 9.23 -6.17 7.34
CA PHE A 133 8.07 -6.90 6.84
C PHE A 133 7.82 -6.58 5.35
N CYS A 134 7.74 -5.30 4.98
CA CYS A 134 7.52 -4.85 3.60
C CYS A 134 8.57 -5.37 2.62
N TYR A 135 9.82 -5.48 3.07
CA TYR A 135 10.92 -6.00 2.27
C TYR A 135 10.76 -7.50 2.03
N LEU A 136 10.51 -8.26 3.11
CA LEU A 136 10.37 -9.72 3.07
C LEU A 136 9.19 -10.16 2.19
N VAL A 137 8.00 -9.58 2.35
CA VAL A 137 6.80 -9.95 1.56
C VAL A 137 6.88 -9.59 0.08
N ARG A 138 7.95 -8.89 -0.34
CA ARG A 138 8.23 -8.57 -1.75
C ARG A 138 9.20 -9.53 -2.40
N HIS A 139 9.76 -10.48 -1.64
CA HIS A 139 10.62 -11.51 -2.22
C HIS A 139 9.86 -12.28 -3.30
N SER A 140 10.56 -12.59 -4.40
CA SER A 140 9.98 -13.37 -5.49
C SER A 140 9.91 -14.86 -5.16
N VAL A 141 10.64 -15.30 -4.14
CA VAL A 141 10.72 -16.69 -3.69
C VAL A 141 10.63 -16.69 -2.18
N HIS A 142 9.78 -17.56 -1.66
CA HIS A 142 9.62 -17.77 -0.23
C HIS A 142 9.97 -19.21 0.15
N THR A 143 10.64 -19.35 1.27
CA THR A 143 10.87 -20.60 2.00
C THR A 143 10.20 -20.52 3.37
N ASP A 144 10.06 -21.64 4.06
CA ASP A 144 9.55 -21.69 5.44
C ASP A 144 10.28 -20.71 6.37
N ASP A 145 11.61 -20.58 6.20
CA ASP A 145 12.43 -19.62 6.94
C ASP A 145 12.01 -18.16 6.63
N THR A 146 11.84 -17.80 5.36
CA THR A 146 11.38 -16.44 5.04
C THR A 146 9.98 -16.14 5.56
N ILE A 147 9.09 -17.14 5.63
CA ILE A 147 7.73 -16.99 6.18
C ILE A 147 7.81 -16.75 7.69
N GLN A 148 8.69 -17.46 8.40
CA GLN A 148 8.96 -17.19 9.82
C GLN A 148 9.55 -15.79 10.04
N GLN A 149 10.44 -15.33 9.18
CA GLN A 149 10.96 -13.96 9.23
C GLN A 149 9.85 -12.92 9.02
N VAL A 150 8.92 -13.16 8.10
CA VAL A 150 7.75 -12.29 7.89
C VAL A 150 6.91 -12.21 9.16
N GLN A 151 6.62 -13.35 9.80
CA GLN A 151 5.87 -13.38 11.06
C GLN A 151 6.61 -12.62 12.17
N HIS A 152 7.91 -12.87 12.34
CA HIS A 152 8.70 -12.21 13.36
C HIS A 152 8.78 -10.68 13.16
N ALA A 153 8.87 -10.22 11.91
CA ALA A 153 8.82 -8.80 11.59
C ALA A 153 7.46 -8.18 11.94
N LEU A 154 6.35 -8.91 11.71
CA LEU A 154 5.01 -8.48 12.14
C LEU A 154 4.87 -8.44 13.66
N ASP A 155 5.37 -9.45 14.36
CA ASP A 155 5.31 -9.50 15.83
C ASP A 155 6.06 -8.31 16.44
N ARG A 156 7.25 -8.00 15.92
CA ARG A 156 8.01 -6.81 16.31
C ARG A 156 7.27 -5.53 15.98
N PHE A 157 6.65 -5.43 14.80
CA PHE A 157 5.83 -4.27 14.45
C PHE A 157 4.67 -4.10 15.44
N HIS A 158 3.98 -5.18 15.81
CA HIS A 158 2.88 -5.15 16.77
C HIS A 158 3.33 -4.80 18.18
N HIS A 159 4.50 -5.28 18.59
CA HIS A 159 5.11 -4.93 19.87
C HIS A 159 5.38 -3.43 19.95
N PHE A 160 6.08 -2.86 18.96
CA PHE A 160 6.49 -1.47 19.01
C PHE A 160 5.39 -0.48 18.63
N ARG A 161 4.40 -0.85 17.79
CA ARG A 161 3.33 0.09 17.38
C ARG A 161 2.47 0.58 18.54
N VAL A 162 2.49 -0.10 19.69
CA VAL A 162 1.76 0.29 20.90
C VAL A 162 2.12 1.72 21.34
N ILE A 163 3.32 2.20 21.02
CA ILE A 163 3.73 3.59 21.28
C ILE A 163 2.79 4.63 20.64
N PHE A 164 2.18 4.33 19.49
CA PHE A 164 1.21 5.24 18.85
C PHE A 164 -0.08 5.34 19.67
N GLN A 165 -0.43 4.30 20.42
CA GLN A 165 -1.54 4.35 21.36
C GLN A 165 -1.15 5.06 22.66
N GLU A 166 0.02 4.73 23.23
CA GLU A 166 0.51 5.32 24.49
C GLU A 166 0.78 6.82 24.38
N SER A 167 1.20 7.29 23.21
CA SER A 167 1.40 8.72 22.93
C SER A 167 0.10 9.49 22.63
N GLY A 168 -1.06 8.82 22.62
CA GLY A 168 -2.35 9.44 22.34
C GLY A 168 -2.62 9.74 20.86
N VAL A 169 -1.71 9.40 19.95
CA VAL A 169 -1.90 9.54 18.49
C VAL A 169 -3.07 8.66 18.01
N ARG A 170 -3.20 7.47 18.62
CA ARG A 170 -4.23 6.50 18.29
C ARG A 170 -4.96 6.02 19.54
N GLU A 171 -6.08 6.64 19.85
CA GLU A 171 -6.88 6.30 21.05
C GLU A 171 -7.62 4.95 20.92
N ASP A 172 -8.07 4.60 19.71
CA ASP A 172 -8.74 3.33 19.44
C ASP A 172 -7.74 2.16 19.44
N ARG A 173 -8.14 1.02 20.01
CA ARG A 173 -7.52 -0.29 19.76
C ARG A 173 -7.35 -0.46 18.24
N PHE A 174 -6.21 -0.94 17.77
CA PHE A 174 -5.77 -1.05 16.34
C PHE A 174 -6.69 -1.86 15.39
N SER A 175 -8.01 -1.65 15.43
CA SER A 175 -9.08 -2.20 14.61
C SER A 175 -9.09 -1.56 13.23
N LEU A 176 -7.95 -1.59 12.56
CA LEU A 176 -7.75 -1.01 11.24
C LEU A 176 -7.70 -2.15 10.25
N PRO A 177 -8.72 -2.32 9.37
CA PRO A 177 -8.80 -3.47 8.46
C PRO A 177 -7.54 -3.70 7.63
N ARG A 178 -6.81 -2.63 7.28
CA ARG A 178 -5.59 -2.68 6.48
C ARG A 178 -4.32 -3.05 7.26
N GLN A 179 -4.27 -2.75 8.56
CA GLN A 179 -3.21 -3.30 9.41
C GLN A 179 -3.54 -4.74 9.81
N HIS A 180 -4.81 -5.05 10.07
CA HIS A 180 -5.23 -6.42 10.34
C HIS A 180 -4.97 -7.35 9.15
N SER A 181 -5.13 -6.88 7.90
CA SER A 181 -4.78 -7.69 6.73
C SER A 181 -3.33 -8.16 6.71
N LEU A 182 -2.42 -7.49 7.44
CA LEU A 182 -1.02 -7.89 7.53
C LEU A 182 -0.85 -9.25 8.21
N ASP A 183 -1.69 -9.56 9.21
CA ASP A 183 -1.67 -10.83 9.96
C ASP A 183 -1.84 -12.05 9.05
N HIS A 184 -2.46 -11.87 7.89
CA HIS A 184 -2.78 -12.94 6.95
C HIS A 184 -1.70 -13.18 5.91
N TYR A 185 -0.66 -12.33 5.83
CA TYR A 185 0.39 -12.45 4.82
C TYR A 185 1.16 -13.77 4.85
N PRO A 186 1.57 -14.32 6.01
CA PRO A 186 2.20 -15.64 6.05
C PRO A 186 1.35 -16.71 5.38
N ARG A 187 0.06 -16.80 5.74
CA ARG A 187 -0.90 -17.75 5.14
C ARG A 187 -1.15 -17.46 3.66
N HIS A 188 -1.20 -16.19 3.25
CA HIS A 188 -1.33 -15.84 1.84
C HIS A 188 -0.13 -16.31 1.01
N ILE A 189 1.09 -16.22 1.56
CA ILE A 189 2.30 -16.69 0.90
C ILE A 189 2.27 -18.20 0.73
N GLU A 190 1.85 -18.94 1.77
CA GLU A 190 1.71 -20.40 1.71
C GLU A 190 0.67 -20.85 0.67
N ASN A 191 -0.49 -20.18 0.64
CA ASN A 191 -1.60 -20.59 -0.20
C ASN A 191 -1.45 -20.16 -1.67
N TYR A 192 -0.87 -18.98 -1.93
CA TYR A 192 -0.90 -18.35 -3.25
C TYR A 192 0.49 -18.02 -3.81
N GLY A 193 1.55 -18.24 -3.03
CA GLY A 193 2.92 -17.91 -3.41
C GLY A 193 3.24 -16.42 -3.23
N ALA A 194 4.27 -15.95 -3.95
CA ALA A 194 4.81 -14.62 -3.77
C ALA A 194 3.77 -13.50 -4.06
N PRO A 195 3.52 -12.56 -3.11
CA PRO A 195 2.47 -11.54 -3.26
C PRO A 195 2.69 -10.57 -4.42
N ASN A 196 3.94 -10.44 -4.89
CA ASN A 196 4.29 -9.60 -6.03
C ASN A 196 3.58 -10.02 -7.34
N GLY A 197 3.23 -11.31 -7.49
CA GLY A 197 2.49 -11.85 -8.64
C GLY A 197 0.97 -11.67 -8.56
N LEU A 198 0.43 -11.28 -7.41
CA LEU A 198 -1.01 -11.21 -7.14
C LEU A 198 -1.49 -9.79 -6.81
N CYS A 199 -0.55 -8.88 -6.58
CA CYS A 199 -0.83 -7.50 -6.21
C CYS A 199 -1.58 -6.75 -7.31
N SER A 200 -2.52 -5.89 -6.90
CA SER A 200 -3.29 -5.03 -7.81
C SER A 200 -2.42 -4.07 -8.62
N SER A 201 -1.13 -3.92 -8.30
CA SER A 201 -0.19 -3.14 -9.11
C SER A 201 -0.11 -3.63 -10.55
N ILE A 202 -0.30 -4.94 -10.78
CA ILE A 202 -0.27 -5.52 -12.13
C ILE A 202 -1.46 -5.01 -12.94
N THR A 203 -2.67 -5.09 -12.38
CA THR A 203 -3.89 -4.64 -13.03
C THR A 203 -3.92 -3.11 -13.16
N GLU A 204 -3.46 -2.37 -12.15
CA GLU A 204 -3.33 -0.91 -12.19
C GLU A 204 -2.36 -0.46 -13.30
N ALA A 205 -1.22 -1.14 -13.46
CA ALA A 205 -0.27 -0.86 -14.54
C ALA A 205 -0.88 -1.14 -15.93
N LYS A 206 -1.61 -2.24 -16.08
CA LYS A 206 -2.31 -2.55 -17.35
C LYS A 206 -3.42 -1.55 -17.64
N HIS A 207 -4.17 -1.14 -16.62
CA HIS A 207 -5.23 -0.15 -16.74
C HIS A 207 -4.71 1.23 -17.20
N ILE A 208 -3.49 1.63 -16.83
CA ILE A 208 -2.88 2.85 -17.36
C ILE A 208 -2.77 2.79 -18.89
N LYS A 209 -2.22 1.71 -19.44
CA LYS A 209 -2.02 1.56 -20.88
C LYS A 209 -3.33 1.30 -21.63
N ALA A 210 -4.11 0.34 -21.15
CA ALA A 210 -5.31 -0.14 -21.84
C ALA A 210 -6.52 0.79 -21.72
N VAL A 211 -6.55 1.65 -20.69
CA VAL A 211 -7.69 2.53 -20.40
C VAL A 211 -7.27 3.99 -20.34
N LYS A 212 -6.42 4.40 -19.39
CA LYS A 212 -6.15 5.84 -19.17
C LYS A 212 -5.51 6.51 -20.39
N GLN A 213 -4.45 5.94 -20.94
CA GLN A 213 -3.75 6.51 -22.10
C GLN A 213 -4.67 6.59 -23.32
N LEU A 214 -5.42 5.52 -23.61
CA LEU A 214 -6.34 5.50 -24.74
C LEU A 214 -7.53 6.44 -24.56
N TRP A 215 -8.05 6.54 -23.34
CA TRP A 215 -9.02 7.56 -22.97
C TRP A 215 -8.45 8.93 -23.34
N HIS A 216 -7.24 9.27 -22.89
CA HIS A 216 -6.57 10.55 -23.22
C HIS A 216 -6.37 10.80 -24.73
N CYS A 217 -6.12 9.76 -25.52
CA CYS A 217 -5.97 9.86 -26.97
C CYS A 217 -7.30 9.85 -27.74
N SER A 218 -8.40 9.42 -27.13
CA SER A 218 -9.71 9.38 -27.78
C SER A 218 -10.33 10.77 -27.92
N SER A 219 -11.29 10.92 -28.82
CA SER A 219 -12.08 12.16 -28.96
C SER A 219 -13.04 12.41 -27.79
N ARG A 220 -13.11 11.51 -26.81
CA ARG A 220 -14.06 11.49 -25.67
C ARG A 220 -15.54 11.28 -26.05
N TYR A 221 -15.87 11.32 -27.34
CA TYR A 221 -17.19 10.99 -27.86
C TYR A 221 -17.22 9.53 -28.29
N GLU A 222 -18.13 8.71 -27.75
CA GLU A 222 -18.17 7.26 -28.00
C GLU A 222 -16.79 6.59 -27.81
N ALA A 223 -16.08 7.00 -26.76
CA ALA A 223 -14.66 6.69 -26.58
C ALA A 223 -14.37 5.20 -26.41
N LEU A 224 -15.31 4.43 -25.84
CA LEU A 224 -15.10 3.01 -25.58
C LEU A 224 -14.77 2.24 -26.87
N GLY A 225 -15.52 2.49 -27.95
CA GLY A 225 -15.26 1.87 -29.25
C GLY A 225 -13.87 2.22 -29.78
N GLN A 226 -13.46 3.48 -29.67
CA GLN A 226 -12.14 3.95 -30.10
C GLN A 226 -11.01 3.31 -29.30
N MET A 227 -11.18 3.22 -27.98
CA MET A 227 -10.22 2.59 -27.07
C MET A 227 -10.07 1.09 -27.36
N LEU A 228 -11.18 0.38 -27.59
CA LEU A 228 -11.15 -1.05 -27.93
C LEU A 228 -10.45 -1.30 -29.27
N LEU A 229 -10.74 -0.50 -30.30
CA LEU A 229 -10.07 -0.60 -31.60
C LEU A 229 -8.57 -0.33 -31.50
N THR A 230 -8.19 0.67 -30.70
CA THR A 230 -6.78 1.02 -30.53
C THR A 230 -6.03 -0.03 -29.73
N ASN A 231 -6.63 -0.59 -28.67
CA ASN A 231 -6.08 -1.76 -27.96
C ASN A 231 -5.85 -2.92 -28.94
N GLN A 232 -6.85 -3.27 -29.76
CA GLN A 232 -6.72 -4.35 -30.74
C GLN A 232 -5.57 -4.08 -31.74
N HIS A 233 -5.43 -2.84 -32.20
CA HIS A 233 -4.35 -2.48 -33.11
C HIS A 233 -2.97 -2.58 -32.44
N LEU A 234 -2.82 -2.07 -31.22
CA LEU A 234 -1.57 -2.16 -30.47
C LEU A 234 -1.16 -3.62 -30.20
N ASP A 235 -2.12 -4.48 -29.86
CA ASP A 235 -1.89 -5.91 -29.66
C ASP A 235 -1.42 -6.59 -30.96
N LYS A 236 -2.06 -6.29 -32.10
CA LYS A 236 -1.65 -6.80 -33.43
C LYS A 236 -0.23 -6.35 -33.80
N LEU A 237 0.09 -5.07 -33.60
CA LEU A 237 1.45 -4.55 -33.85
C LEU A 237 2.49 -5.20 -32.93
N GLY A 238 2.13 -5.46 -31.67
CA GLY A 238 2.98 -6.17 -30.72
C GLY A 238 3.30 -7.58 -31.18
N ALA A 239 2.28 -8.34 -31.63
CA ALA A 239 2.44 -9.69 -32.16
C ALA A 239 3.34 -9.69 -33.41
N SER A 240 3.06 -8.84 -34.40
CA SER A 240 3.87 -8.77 -35.62
C SER A 240 5.34 -8.43 -35.33
N ARG A 241 5.64 -7.55 -34.37
CA ARG A 241 7.04 -7.24 -34.00
C ARG A 241 7.79 -8.43 -33.43
N ALA A 242 7.12 -9.30 -32.66
CA ALA A 242 7.73 -10.52 -32.15
C ALA A 242 8.03 -11.51 -33.28
N ASP A 243 7.10 -11.66 -34.23
CA ASP A 243 7.26 -12.55 -35.38
C ASP A 243 8.39 -12.11 -36.32
N PHE A 244 8.60 -10.80 -36.51
CA PHE A 244 9.67 -10.27 -37.37
C PHE A 244 11.06 -10.19 -36.69
N ALA A 245 11.13 -10.40 -35.36
CA ALA A 245 12.38 -10.39 -34.61
C ALA A 245 12.92 -11.80 -34.29
N ALA A 246 12.13 -12.85 -34.56
CA ALA A 246 12.52 -14.25 -34.48
C ALA A 246 13.20 -14.73 -35.77
#